data_AF-A0A924VI50-F1
#
_entry.id   AF-A0A924VI50-F1
#
_cell.length_a   1.000
_cell.length_b   1.000
_cell.length_c   1.000
_cell.angle_alpha   90.00
_cell.angle_beta   90.00
_cell.angle_gamma   90.00
#
_symmetry.space_group_name_H-M   'P 1'
#
loop_
_entity.id
_entity.type
_entity.pdbx_description
1 polymer ?
#
loop_
_entity_poly.entity_id
_entity_poly.type
_entity_poly.pdbx_seq_one_letter_code
_entity_poly.pdbx_strand_id
1 'polypeptide(L)'
;MEAFKSRGQNDGRTSHDFEDIVYIIENRGTIWQEMKNAPNDVRAYLIEEFRNLAKNRNIYEWVDSNVERGSPPATYRILENWESFAALAKS
;
A
#
# COMPACT_ATOMS: atom_id res chain seq x y z
N MET A 1 -10.90 -1.72 -0.48
CA MET A 1 -10.34 -3.09 -0.53
C MET A 1 -11.28 -4.09 -1.18
N GLU A 2 -12.60 -4.09 -0.91
CA GLU A 2 -13.53 -4.96 -1.65
C GLU A 2 -13.76 -4.54 -3.12
N ALA A 3 -13.71 -3.24 -3.44
CA ALA A 3 -13.81 -2.76 -4.83
C ALA A 3 -12.61 -3.20 -5.71
N PHE A 4 -11.40 -3.22 -5.14
CA PHE A 4 -10.17 -3.71 -5.78
C PHE A 4 -10.25 -5.17 -6.21
N LYS A 5 -10.98 -6.02 -5.45
CA LYS A 5 -11.16 -7.45 -5.76
C LYS A 5 -12.16 -7.70 -6.90
N SER A 6 -12.99 -6.70 -7.26
CA SER A 6 -14.14 -6.88 -8.15
C SER A 6 -13.94 -6.35 -9.57
N ARG A 7 -13.11 -5.32 -9.79
CA ARG A 7 -13.04 -4.65 -11.11
C ARG A 7 -11.62 -4.18 -11.43
N GLY A 8 -10.88 -5.01 -12.17
CA GLY A 8 -9.59 -4.61 -12.74
C GLY A 8 -8.58 -5.71 -13.05
N GLN A 9 -9.01 -6.96 -13.31
CA GLN A 9 -8.12 -8.09 -13.61
C GLN A 9 -6.95 -8.30 -12.61
N ASN A 10 -7.07 -7.80 -11.37
CA ASN A 10 -5.97 -7.73 -10.40
C ASN A 10 -4.72 -6.99 -10.91
N ASP A 11 -4.86 -5.95 -11.73
CA ASP A 11 -3.74 -5.10 -12.15
C ASP A 11 -3.77 -3.73 -11.45
N GLY A 12 -2.91 -3.56 -10.44
CA GLY A 12 -2.75 -2.30 -9.69
C GLY A 12 -2.28 -1.12 -10.54
N ARG A 13 -1.74 -1.36 -11.74
CA ARG A 13 -1.34 -0.28 -12.66
C ARG A 13 -2.52 0.55 -13.18
N THR A 14 -3.68 -0.09 -13.38
CA THR A 14 -4.87 0.57 -13.96
C THR A 14 -6.04 0.65 -12.98
N SER A 15 -5.82 0.21 -11.74
CA SER A 15 -6.83 0.21 -10.69
C SER A 15 -6.87 1.57 -9.99
N HIS A 16 -7.99 2.27 -10.13
CA HIS A 16 -8.23 3.53 -9.43
C HIS A 16 -8.21 3.37 -7.90
N ASP A 17 -8.69 2.24 -7.37
CA ASP A 17 -8.60 1.94 -5.94
C ASP A 17 -7.14 1.83 -5.46
N PHE A 18 -6.24 1.30 -6.30
CA PHE A 18 -4.82 1.19 -5.97
C PHE A 18 -4.12 2.54 -6.09
N GLU A 19 -4.46 3.33 -7.11
CA GLU A 19 -4.04 4.72 -7.26
C GLU A 19 -4.37 5.53 -5.99
N ASP A 20 -5.61 5.46 -5.50
CA ASP A 20 -6.03 6.16 -4.26
C ASP A 20 -5.21 5.73 -3.04
N ILE A 21 -4.90 4.43 -2.93
CA ILE A 21 -4.04 3.91 -1.85
C ILE A 21 -2.64 4.52 -1.94
N VAL A 22 -2.01 4.51 -3.12
CA VAL A 22 -0.67 5.08 -3.33
C VAL A 22 -0.69 6.58 -3.06
N TYR A 23 -1.69 7.30 -3.57
CA TYR A 23 -1.85 8.74 -3.39
C TYR A 23 -1.94 9.12 -1.89
N ILE A 24 -2.77 8.41 -1.12
CA ILE A 24 -2.88 8.65 0.33
C ILE A 24 -1.56 8.34 1.03
N ILE A 25 -0.90 7.23 0.70
CA ILE A 25 0.37 6.85 1.31
C ILE A 25 1.49 7.86 1.00
N GLU A 26 1.52 8.37 -0.22
CA GLU A 26 2.50 9.35 -0.67
C GLU A 26 2.31 10.70 0.02
N ASN A 27 1.06 11.19 0.05
CA ASN A 27 0.73 12.56 0.42
C ASN A 27 0.29 12.75 1.89
N ARG A 28 0.04 11.68 2.65
CA ARG A 28 -0.33 11.77 4.07
C ARG A 28 0.78 11.22 4.97
N GLY A 29 1.69 12.09 5.38
CA GLY A 29 2.85 11.70 6.21
C GLY A 29 2.54 10.98 7.52
N THR A 30 1.34 11.17 8.10
CA THR A 30 0.92 10.52 9.36
C THR A 30 0.29 9.14 9.16
N ILE A 31 -0.03 8.72 7.93
CA ILE A 31 -0.84 7.52 7.67
C ILE A 31 -0.25 6.25 8.30
N TRP A 32 1.07 6.10 8.26
CA TRP A 32 1.74 4.93 8.85
C TRP A 32 1.59 4.86 10.36
N GLN A 33 1.62 6.00 11.07
CA GLN A 33 1.40 6.06 12.51
C GLN A 33 -0.09 5.83 12.83
N GLU A 34 -0.98 6.38 12.04
CA GLU A 34 -2.42 6.17 12.21
C GLU A 34 -2.81 4.70 12.05
N MET A 35 -2.30 4.01 11.02
CA MET A 35 -2.53 2.58 10.83
C MET A 35 -1.94 1.75 11.97
N LYS A 36 -0.79 2.15 12.53
CA LYS A 36 -0.19 1.51 13.72
C LYS A 36 -1.03 1.72 14.98
N ASN A 37 -1.67 2.87 15.12
CA ASN A 37 -2.50 3.23 16.28
C ASN A 37 -3.98 2.86 16.11
N ALA A 38 -4.37 2.32 14.96
CA ALA A 38 -5.73 1.87 14.70
C ALA A 38 -6.14 0.75 15.69
N PRO A 39 -7.46 0.54 15.91
CA PRO A 39 -7.97 -0.59 16.66
C PRO A 39 -7.36 -1.92 16.21
N ASN A 40 -7.20 -2.87 17.13
CA ASN A 40 -6.44 -4.10 16.90
C ASN A 40 -6.94 -4.91 15.69
N ASP A 41 -8.26 -5.01 15.53
CA ASP A 41 -8.92 -5.68 14.41
C ASP A 41 -8.64 -4.98 13.07
N VAL A 42 -8.78 -3.66 13.04
CA VAL A 42 -8.49 -2.83 11.85
C VAL A 42 -7.01 -2.93 11.49
N ARG A 43 -6.10 -2.79 12.47
CA ARG A 43 -4.66 -2.91 12.25
C ARG A 43 -4.27 -4.28 11.74
N ALA A 44 -4.81 -5.35 12.33
CA ALA A 44 -4.54 -6.73 11.89
C ALA A 44 -5.00 -6.95 10.45
N TYR A 45 -6.21 -6.47 10.11
CA TYR A 45 -6.72 -6.52 8.74
C TYR A 45 -5.81 -5.77 7.75
N LEU A 46 -5.41 -4.53 8.08
CA LEU A 46 -4.52 -3.73 7.23
C LEU A 46 -3.16 -4.42 7.04
N ILE A 47 -2.56 -4.98 8.10
CA ILE A 47 -1.29 -5.70 8.00
C ILE A 47 -1.41 -6.90 7.05
N GLU A 48 -2.50 -7.67 7.15
CA GLU A 48 -2.73 -8.85 6.30
C GLU A 48 -2.94 -8.46 4.83
N GLU A 49 -3.70 -7.40 4.55
CA GLU A 49 -3.91 -6.90 3.19
C GLU A 49 -2.60 -6.34 2.58
N PHE A 50 -1.83 -5.58 3.36
CA PHE A 50 -0.51 -5.09 2.93
C PHE A 50 0.47 -6.25 2.66
N ARG A 51 0.47 -7.30 3.50
CA ARG A 51 1.25 -8.53 3.24
C ARG A 51 0.83 -9.21 1.95
N ASN A 52 -0.47 -9.32 1.70
CA ASN A 52 -0.99 -10.00 0.51
C ASN A 52 -0.67 -9.23 -0.77
N LEU A 53 -0.74 -7.89 -0.74
CA LEU A 53 -0.32 -7.04 -1.85
C LEU A 53 1.19 -7.13 -2.10
N ALA A 54 2.02 -7.15 -1.05
CA ALA A 54 3.47 -7.27 -1.17
C ALA A 54 3.95 -8.60 -1.79
N LYS A 55 3.13 -9.67 -1.74
CA LYS A 55 3.43 -10.94 -2.43
C LYS A 55 3.29 -10.85 -3.95
N ASN A 56 2.67 -9.80 -4.48
CA ASN A 56 2.50 -9.66 -5.91
C ASN A 56 3.84 -9.27 -6.58
N ARG A 57 4.28 -10.06 -7.56
CA ARG A 57 5.53 -9.81 -8.30
C ARG A 57 5.58 -8.45 -9.00
N ASN A 58 4.42 -7.85 -9.28
CA ASN A 58 4.30 -6.56 -9.97
C ASN A 58 4.19 -5.37 -8.99
N ILE A 59 4.26 -5.59 -7.67
CA ILE A 59 4.02 -4.52 -6.68
C ILE A 59 4.91 -3.30 -6.89
N TYR A 60 6.17 -3.51 -7.29
CA TYR A 60 7.08 -2.42 -7.64
C TYR A 60 6.53 -1.60 -8.81
N GLU A 61 6.18 -2.24 -9.93
CA GLU A 61 5.66 -1.55 -11.12
C GLU A 61 4.36 -0.81 -10.82
N TRP A 62 3.48 -1.41 -10.00
CA TRP A 62 2.21 -0.80 -9.65
C TRP A 62 2.39 0.46 -8.83
N VAL A 63 3.25 0.44 -7.81
CA VAL A 63 3.56 1.64 -7.03
C VAL A 63 4.25 2.67 -7.93
N ASP A 64 5.25 2.26 -8.72
CA ASP A 64 6.01 3.17 -9.59
C ASP A 64 5.15 3.86 -10.65
N SER A 65 4.12 3.18 -11.15
CA SER A 65 3.19 3.74 -12.14
C SER A 65 2.22 4.78 -11.56
N ASN A 66 2.03 4.79 -10.23
CA ASN A 66 1.03 5.61 -9.54
C ASN A 66 1.63 6.70 -8.64
N VAL A 67 2.95 6.72 -8.41
CA VAL A 67 3.60 7.80 -7.65
C VAL A 67 3.70 9.08 -8.48
N GLU A 68 3.72 10.21 -7.79
CA GLU A 68 4.02 11.49 -8.43
C GLU A 68 5.44 11.47 -9.03
N ARG A 69 5.63 12.20 -10.13
CA ARG A 69 6.93 12.30 -10.85
C ARG A 69 7.93 13.18 -10.10
N GLY A 70 8.19 12.87 -8.84
CA GLY A 70 9.28 13.42 -8.04
C GLY A 70 10.64 12.84 -8.47
N SER A 71 11.73 13.51 -8.08
CA SER A 71 13.09 13.01 -8.28
C SER A 71 13.84 13.00 -6.94
N PRO A 72 14.15 11.81 -6.36
CA PRO A 72 13.72 10.49 -6.82
C PRO A 72 12.21 10.25 -6.62
N PRO A 73 11.58 9.35 -7.40
CA PRO A 73 10.19 8.93 -7.17
C PRO A 73 10.01 8.34 -5.77
N ALA A 74 8.81 8.48 -5.19
CA ALA A 74 8.52 7.99 -3.85
C ALA A 74 8.48 6.45 -3.74
N THR A 75 8.55 5.72 -4.86
CA THR A 75 8.40 4.26 -4.98
C THR A 75 9.14 3.49 -3.90
N TYR A 76 10.46 3.69 -3.78
CA TYR A 76 11.29 2.95 -2.82
C TYR A 76 10.89 3.25 -1.37
N ARG A 77 10.65 4.52 -1.04
CA ARG A 77 10.23 4.94 0.32
C ARG A 77 8.88 4.34 0.68
N ILE A 78 7.94 4.28 -0.28
CA ILE A 78 6.63 3.69 -0.06
C ILE A 78 6.76 2.18 0.21
N LEU A 79 7.51 1.46 -0.61
CA LEU A 79 7.70 0.01 -0.46
C LEU A 79 8.44 -0.35 0.85
N GLU A 80 9.46 0.42 1.24
CA GLU A 80 10.17 0.20 2.51
C GLU A 80 9.25 0.34 3.73
N ASN A 81 8.43 1.40 3.75
CA ASN A 81 7.46 1.60 4.83
C ASN A 81 6.36 0.54 4.81
N TRP A 82 5.95 0.11 3.62
CA TRP A 82 4.98 -0.95 3.42
C TRP A 82 5.46 -2.27 4.01
N GLU A 83 6.69 -2.68 3.68
CA GLU A 83 7.32 -3.89 4.23
C GLU A 83 7.48 -3.80 5.75
N SER A 84 7.91 -2.64 6.24
CA SER A 84 8.05 -2.38 7.69
C SER A 84 6.72 -2.52 8.42
N PHE A 85 5.63 -2.01 7.85
CA PHE A 85 4.29 -2.15 8.42
C PHE A 85 3.79 -3.59 8.36
N ALA A 86 3.97 -4.27 7.22
CA ALA A 86 3.63 -5.68 7.04
C ALA A 86 4.39 -6.61 8.01
N ALA A 87 5.59 -6.23 8.44
CA ALA A 87 6.39 -7.00 9.40
C ALA A 87 5.85 -6.98 10.85
N LEU A 88 4.94 -6.05 11.20
CA LEU A 88 4.49 -5.84 12.59
C LEU A 88 3.77 -7.03 13.22
N ALA A 89 3.09 -7.89 12.46
CA ALA A 89 2.42 -9.07 13.01
C ALA A 89 3.38 -10.26 13.26
N LYS A 90 4.61 -10.01 13.74
CA LYS A 90 5.56 -11.03 14.21
C LYS A 90 5.76 -11.03 15.74
N SER A 91 4.96 -10.27 16.51
CA SER A 91 5.00 -10.24 17.98
C SER A 91 3.93 -11.09 18.62
#